data_AF-A0A968WSE5-F1
#
_entry.id   AF-A0A968WSE5-F1
#
_cell.length_a   1.000
_cell.length_b   1.000
_cell.length_c   1.000
_cell.angle_alpha   90.00
_cell.angle_beta   90.00
_cell.angle_gamma   90.00
#
_symmetry.space_group_name_H-M   'P 1'
#
loop_
_entity.id
_entity.type
_entity.pdbx_description
1 polymer ?
#
loop_
_entity_poly.entity_id
_entity_poly.type
_entity_poly.pdbx_seq_one_letter_code
_entity_poly.pdbx_strand_id
1 'polypeptide(L)' 'MTITDGAMMLFKRSKANGNGNGHHAAPSVISQDVVIDGSVVTAGELHIDGTVNGSVRAQACVVDINGVVEGDYFRERSFS' A
#
# COMPACT_ATOMS: atom_id res chain seq x y z
N MET A 1 5.34 -27.54 -29.77
CA MET A 1 4.29 -26.86 -28.99
C MET A 1 4.95 -26.37 -27.72
N THR A 2 5.44 -25.13 -27.74
CA THR A 2 6.08 -24.49 -26.58
C THR A 2 5.51 -23.10 -26.50
N ILE A 3 4.63 -22.90 -25.53
CA ILE A 3 4.08 -21.59 -25.20
C ILE A 3 5.09 -20.99 -24.22
N THR A 4 5.95 -20.12 -24.72
CA THR A 4 6.81 -19.26 -23.89
C THR A 4 6.43 -17.82 -24.16
N ASP A 5 5.13 -17.53 -24.00
CA ASP A 5 4.61 -16.16 -23.97
C ASP A 5 4.40 -15.78 -22.50
N GLY A 6 5.51 -15.40 -21.87
CA GLY A 6 5.53 -14.81 -20.55
C GLY A 6 6.17 -13.45 -20.67
N ALA A 7 5.50 -12.51 -21.36
CA ALA A 7 5.94 -11.13 -21.44
C ALA A 7 5.97 -10.54 -20.02
N MET A 8 7.15 -10.53 -19.41
CA MET A 8 7.41 -9.90 -18.12
C MET A 8 7.18 -8.39 -18.27
N MET A 9 6.09 -7.90 -17.67
CA MET A 9 5.83 -6.46 -17.56
C MET A 9 6.90 -5.83 -16.69
N LEU A 10 7.93 -5.25 -17.33
CA LEU A 10 8.90 -4.40 -16.65
C LEU A 10 8.23 -3.04 -16.39
N PHE A 11 7.62 -2.88 -15.21
CA PHE A 11 7.25 -1.56 -14.72
C PHE A 11 8.55 -0.75 -14.57
N LYS A 12 8.82 0.14 -15.54
CA LYS A 12 9.90 1.12 -15.45
C LYS A 12 9.61 2.00 -14.24
N ARG A 13 10.28 1.72 -13.12
CA ARG A 13 10.24 2.58 -11.94
C ARG A 13 10.88 3.90 -12.33
N SER A 14 10.06 4.93 -12.53
CA SER A 14 10.51 6.32 -12.61
C SER A 14 11.32 6.62 -11.34
N LYS A 15 12.61 6.89 -11.49
CA LYS A 15 13.47 7.33 -10.39
C LYS A 15 12.93 8.69 -9.93
N ALA A 16 12.23 8.71 -8.81
CA ALA A 16 11.78 9.95 -8.18
C ALA A 16 13.01 10.85 -7.96
N ASN A 17 13.03 12.01 -8.63
CA ASN A 17 14.03 13.04 -8.44
C ASN A 17 13.70 13.78 -7.12
N GLY A 18 14.31 13.36 -6.02
CA GLY A 18 14.15 13.97 -4.71
C GLY A 18 15.52 14.31 -4.12
N ASN A 19 15.96 15.55 -4.34
CA ASN A 19 17.06 16.16 -3.60
C ASN A 19 16.50 16.66 -2.26
N GLY A 20 16.77 15.94 -1.17
CA GLY A 20 16.35 16.35 0.18
C GLY A 20 16.70 15.32 1.24
N ASN A 21 17.65 15.66 2.10
CA ASN A 21 17.94 14.94 3.34
C ASN A 21 16.70 14.92 4.24
N GLY A 22 16.14 13.72 4.46
CA GLY A 22 14.99 13.50 5.32
C GLY A 22 14.06 12.47 4.68
N HIS A 23 14.18 11.21 5.12
CA HIS A 23 13.31 10.11 4.72
C HIS A 23 11.89 10.26 5.29
N HIS A 24 11.23 11.38 5.03
CA HIS A 24 9.79 11.50 5.24
C HIS A 24 9.15 11.00 3.94
N ALA A 25 9.04 9.68 3.83
CA ALA A 25 8.27 9.08 2.74
C ALA A 25 6.86 9.67 2.80
N ALA A 26 6.37 10.18 1.65
CA ALA A 26 4.99 10.61 1.54
C ALA A 26 4.04 9.47 1.93
N PRO A 27 2.86 9.77 2.52
CA PRO A 27 1.91 8.74 2.87
C PRO A 27 1.47 7.97 1.62
N SER A 28 1.27 6.67 1.77
CA SER A 28 0.66 5.85 0.74
C SER A 28 -0.84 6.06 0.77
N VAL A 29 -1.49 6.33 -0.36
CA VAL A 29 -2.93 6.60 -0.43
C VAL A 29 -3.63 5.55 -1.29
N ILE A 30 -4.70 4.96 -0.76
CA ILE A 30 -5.66 4.13 -1.49
C ILE A 30 -6.92 4.97 -1.70
N SER A 31 -7.17 5.41 -2.93
CA SER A 31 -8.29 6.28 -3.26
C SER A 31 -9.64 5.53 -3.23
N GLN A 32 -10.74 6.28 -3.13
CA GLN A 32 -12.12 5.78 -3.08
C GLN A 32 -12.50 4.75 -4.15
N ASP A 33 -11.97 4.87 -5.37
CA ASP A 33 -12.33 4.00 -6.50
C ASP A 33 -11.51 2.69 -6.54
N VAL A 34 -10.72 2.42 -5.49
CA VAL A 34 -9.83 1.26 -5.42
C VAL A 34 -10.41 0.20 -4.50
N VAL A 35 -10.52 -1.02 -5.02
CA VAL A 35 -10.81 -2.23 -4.24
C VAL A 35 -9.58 -3.12 -4.25
N ILE A 36 -9.06 -3.43 -3.06
CA ILE A 36 -7.92 -4.34 -2.88
C ILE A 36 -8.44 -5.63 -2.25
N ASP A 37 -8.18 -6.76 -2.91
CA ASP A 37 -8.40 -8.09 -2.35
C ASP A 37 -7.03 -8.73 -2.03
N GLY A 38 -6.76 -9.05 -0.76
CA GLY A 38 -5.51 -9.69 -0.32
C GLY A 38 -4.81 -8.99 0.84
N SER A 39 -3.51 -8.69 0.69
CA SER A 39 -2.68 -8.12 1.79
C SER A 39 -1.94 -6.86 1.37
N VAL A 40 -2.06 -5.81 2.18
CA VAL A 40 -1.35 -4.53 2.01
C VAL A 40 -0.29 -4.40 3.10
N VAL A 41 0.96 -4.14 2.71
CA VAL A 41 2.07 -3.92 3.65
C VAL A 41 2.78 -2.62 3.30
N THR A 42 2.88 -1.71 4.26
CA THR A 42 3.68 -0.48 4.15
C THR A 42 4.55 -0.30 5.39
N ALA A 43 5.74 0.26 5.19
CA ALA A 43 6.65 0.61 6.28
C ALA A 43 6.33 1.99 6.90
N GLY A 44 5.45 2.78 6.28
CA GLY A 44 5.11 4.12 6.72
C GLY A 44 3.62 4.29 7.01
N GLU A 45 3.13 5.48 6.70
CA GLU A 45 1.72 5.84 6.84
C GLU A 45 0.89 5.40 5.63
N LEU A 46 -0.29 4.85 5.89
CA LEU A 46 -1.29 4.43 4.90
C LEU A 46 -2.58 5.21 5.11
N HIS A 47 -3.06 5.88 4.07
CA HIS A 47 -4.39 6.51 4.02
C HIS A 47 -5.30 5.67 3.15
N ILE A 48 -6.47 5.33 3.67
CA ILE A 48 -7.44 4.46 3.01
C ILE A 48 -8.75 5.21 2.88
N ASP A 49 -9.09 5.57 1.65
CA ASP A 49 -10.38 6.15 1.26
C ASP A 49 -11.20 5.15 0.42
N GLY A 50 -10.60 4.04 -0.02
CA GLY A 50 -11.26 2.95 -0.76
C GLY A 50 -11.55 1.69 0.08
N THR A 51 -11.73 0.56 -0.59
CA THR A 51 -12.07 -0.72 0.07
C THR A 51 -10.89 -1.67 0.09
N VAL A 52 -10.59 -2.24 1.25
CA VAL A 52 -9.59 -3.30 1.42
C VAL A 52 -10.22 -4.53 2.04
N ASN A 53 -10.33 -5.59 1.25
CA ASN A 53 -10.77 -6.91 1.66
C ASN A 53 -9.54 -7.77 1.95
N GLY A 54 -9.20 -7.91 3.23
CA GLY A 54 -8.11 -8.75 3.69
C GLY A 54 -7.27 -8.09 4.78
N SER A 55 -5.94 -8.24 4.71
CA SER A 55 -5.05 -7.82 5.80
C SER A 55 -4.26 -6.55 5.50
N VAL A 56 -4.19 -5.66 6.48
CA VAL A 56 -3.44 -4.41 6.36
C VAL A 56 -2.36 -4.36 7.45
N ARG A 57 -1.11 -4.16 7.02
CA ARG A 57 0.05 -3.95 7.88
C ARG A 57 0.67 -2.60 7.59
N ALA A 58 0.57 -1.70 8.56
CA ALA A 58 1.13 -0.36 8.46
C ALA A 58 1.65 0.09 9.82
N GLN A 59 2.66 0.97 9.81
CA GLN A 59 3.11 1.63 11.03
C GLN A 59 2.01 2.58 11.55
N ALA A 60 1.43 3.35 10.63
CA ALA A 60 0.25 4.17 10.86
C ALA A 60 -0.76 3.95 9.73
N CYS A 61 -2.04 3.85 10.09
CA CYS A 61 -3.14 3.76 9.13
C CYS A 61 -4.20 4.79 9.50
N VAL A 62 -4.65 5.55 8.52
CA VAL A 62 -5.74 6.50 8.58
C VAL A 62 -6.80 6.00 7.61
N VAL A 63 -8.01 5.75 8.12
CA VAL A 63 -9.15 5.38 7.29
C VAL A 63 -10.04 6.61 7.20
N ASP A 64 -10.21 7.12 5.98
CA ASP A 64 -11.05 8.29 5.69
C ASP A 64 -12.54 7.91 5.66
N ILE A 65 -13.40 8.89 5.40
CA ILE A 65 -14.86 8.73 5.52
C ILE A 65 -15.45 7.66 4.60
N ASN A 66 -14.86 7.41 3.43
CA ASN A 66 -15.30 6.36 2.51
C ASN A 66 -14.47 5.08 2.64
N GLY A 67 -13.43 5.10 3.48
CA GLY A 67 -12.53 3.98 3.66
C GLY A 67 -13.18 2.82 4.38
N VAL A 68 -13.08 1.62 3.80
CA VAL A 68 -13.60 0.38 4.37
C VAL A 68 -12.47 -0.65 4.41
N VAL A 69 -12.22 -1.22 5.59
CA VAL A 69 -11.27 -2.32 5.76
C VAL A 69 -12.01 -3.53 6.32
N GLU A 70 -12.22 -4.53 5.48
CA GLU A 70 -12.82 -5.81 5.85
C GLU A 70 -11.72 -6.87 6.01
N GLY A 71 -11.32 -7.14 7.24
CA GLY A 71 -10.36 -8.20 7.57
C GLY A 71 -9.46 -7.86 8.77
N ASP A 72 -8.23 -8.33 8.74
CA ASP A 72 -7.30 -8.25 9.89
C ASP A 72 -6.34 -7.07 9.78
N TYR A 73 -6.42 -6.15 10.74
CA TYR A 73 -5.47 -5.05 10.86
C TYR A 73 -4.33 -5.39 11.82
N PHE A 74 -3.10 -5.49 11.30
CA PHE A 74 -1.90 -5.74 12.09
C PHE A 74 -1.09 -4.46 12.24
N ARG A 75 -1.04 -3.92 13.46
CA ARG A 75 -0.09 -2.86 13.82
C ARG A 75 1.16 -3.51 14.41
N GLU A 76 2.35 -3.06 14.02
CA GLU A 76 3.53 -3.36 14.83
C GLU A 76 3.35 -2.66 16.18
N ARG A 77 3.07 -3.44 17.23
CA ARG A 77 2.93 -2.91 18.58
C ARG A 77 4.29 -3.06 19.24
N SER A 78 5.12 -2.02 19.12
CA SER A 78 6.32 -1.89 19.97
C SER A 78 5.86 -1.55 21.38
N PHE A 79 5.66 -2.57 22.20
CA PHE A 79 5.46 -2.41 23.63
C PHE A 79 6.82 -2.04 24.24
N SER A 80 6.93 -0.85 24.82
CA SER A 80 8.07 -0.40 25.63
C SER A 80 7.69 -0.34 27.09
#